data_AF-A0A9X2S4R9-F1
#
_entry.id   AF-A0A9X2S4R9-F1
#
_cell.length_a   1.000
_cell.length_b   1.000
_cell.length_c   1.000
_cell.angle_alpha   90.00
_cell.angle_beta   90.00
_cell.angle_gamma   90.00
#
_symmetry.space_group_name_H-M   'P 1'
#
loop_
_entity.id
_entity.type
_entity.pdbx_description
1 polymer ?
#
loop_
_entity_poly.entity_id
_entity_poly.type
_entity_poly.pdbx_seq_one_letter_code
_entity_poly.pdbx_strand_id
1 'polypeptide(L)'
;MKKGVSKYLFFLGFLAFLGFRGLNNEPLYFFYFAFGGYFSHFWWSKLGQFDDERLKANKYKAASISFRICFVIAFVLIYLANLSSLDLQLIYKIQLIIVSLTFAISTNLWAFLTYKFDLGN
;
A
#
# COMPACT_ATOMS: atom_id res chain seq x y z
N MET A 1 0.96 -7.24 28.92
CA MET A 1 1.72 -6.38 27.98
C MET A 1 0.94 -6.27 26.69
N LYS A 2 0.35 -5.11 26.37
CA LYS A 2 -0.22 -4.86 25.03
C LYS A 2 0.96 -4.78 24.05
N LYS A 3 0.99 -5.66 23.04
CA LYS A 3 2.05 -5.69 22.03
C LYS A 3 1.90 -4.46 21.14
N GLY A 4 2.82 -3.51 21.28
CA GLY A 4 2.98 -2.42 20.32
C GLY A 4 3.26 -2.92 18.90
N VAL A 5 2.94 -2.10 17.90
CA VAL A 5 3.31 -2.38 16.51
C VAL A 5 4.84 -2.49 16.41
N SER A 6 5.34 -3.65 16.01
CA SER A 6 6.78 -3.89 15.89
C SER A 6 7.37 -3.05 14.74
N LYS A 7 8.27 -2.13 15.08
CA LYS A 7 9.01 -1.31 14.10
C LYS A 7 9.82 -2.14 13.11
N TYR A 8 10.20 -3.36 13.50
CA TYR A 8 10.99 -4.27 12.66
C TYR A 8 10.20 -4.87 11.50
N LEU A 9 8.87 -4.82 11.53
CA LEU A 9 8.04 -5.29 10.42
C LEU A 9 8.22 -4.45 9.15
N PHE A 10 8.75 -3.22 9.27
CA PHE A 10 9.16 -2.41 8.11
C PHE A 10 10.12 -3.16 7.17
N PHE A 11 11.00 -4.00 7.71
CA PHE A 11 11.97 -4.75 6.90
C PHE A 11 11.31 -5.77 5.96
N LEU A 12 10.09 -6.23 6.26
CA LEU A 12 9.33 -7.07 5.32
C LEU A 12 8.97 -6.32 4.04
N GLY A 13 8.99 -4.98 4.05
CA GLY A 13 8.79 -4.16 2.86
C GLY A 13 9.82 -4.40 1.77
N PHE A 14 11.04 -4.81 2.13
CA PHE A 14 12.07 -5.16 1.14
C PHE A 14 11.74 -6.42 0.34
N LEU A 15 10.80 -7.26 0.79
CA LEU A 15 10.30 -8.36 -0.04
C LEU A 15 9.60 -7.87 -1.31
N ALA A 16 9.23 -6.59 -1.38
CA ALA A 16 8.70 -5.97 -2.60
C ALA A 16 9.64 -6.09 -3.79
N PHE A 17 10.96 -6.10 -3.57
CA PHE A 17 11.95 -6.25 -4.65
C PHE A 17 11.87 -7.60 -5.37
N LEU A 18 11.29 -8.63 -4.73
CA LEU A 18 11.00 -9.90 -5.41
C LEU A 18 9.98 -9.73 -6.55
N GLY A 19 9.21 -8.63 -6.56
CA GLY A 19 8.26 -8.30 -7.62
C GLY A 19 8.91 -8.14 -8.99
N PHE A 20 10.16 -7.69 -9.06
CA PHE A 20 10.89 -7.57 -10.32
C PHE A 20 11.11 -8.91 -11.02
N ARG A 21 11.02 -10.04 -10.30
CA ARG A 21 11.07 -11.37 -10.92
C ARG A 21 9.94 -11.59 -11.92
N GLY A 22 8.81 -10.90 -11.81
CA GLY A 22 7.68 -11.00 -12.75
C GLY A 22 7.98 -10.50 -14.16
N LEU A 23 9.09 -9.77 -14.37
CA LEU A 23 9.52 -9.36 -15.70
C LEU A 23 9.95 -10.55 -16.56
N ASN A 24 10.73 -11.46 -15.96
CA ASN A 24 11.37 -12.60 -16.65
C ASN A 24 10.79 -13.96 -16.26
N ASN A 25 9.93 -14.02 -15.23
CA ASN A 25 9.31 -15.25 -14.72
C ASN A 25 7.78 -15.15 -14.77
N GLU A 26 7.10 -15.88 -13.89
CA GLU A 26 5.65 -15.90 -13.77
C GLU A 26 5.08 -14.51 -13.37
N PRO A 27 4.01 -14.02 -14.03
CA PRO A 27 3.42 -12.73 -13.70
C PRO A 27 2.99 -12.59 -12.23
N LEU A 28 2.63 -13.69 -11.56
CA LEU A 28 2.22 -13.69 -10.15
C LEU A 28 3.30 -13.13 -9.22
N TYR A 29 4.57 -13.16 -9.60
CA TYR A 29 5.62 -12.51 -8.83
C TYR A 29 5.36 -11.00 -8.63
N PHE A 30 4.61 -10.31 -9.50
CA PHE A 30 4.26 -8.91 -9.29
C PHE A 30 3.46 -8.65 -8.01
N PHE A 31 2.74 -9.64 -7.47
CA PHE A 31 2.09 -9.50 -6.16
C PHE A 31 3.06 -9.22 -5.02
N TYR A 32 4.34 -9.59 -5.15
CA TYR A 32 5.33 -9.26 -4.14
C TYR A 32 5.45 -7.74 -3.93
N PHE A 33 5.16 -6.89 -4.92
CA PHE A 33 5.15 -5.44 -4.72
C PHE A 33 4.18 -4.99 -3.61
N ALA A 34 3.13 -5.76 -3.31
CA ALA A 34 2.22 -5.48 -2.19
C ALA A 34 2.93 -5.52 -0.83
N PHE A 35 4.03 -6.27 -0.69
CA PHE A 35 4.88 -6.22 0.51
C PHE A 35 5.41 -4.82 0.79
N GLY A 36 5.54 -3.94 -0.22
CA GLY A 36 5.91 -2.54 -0.02
C GLY A 36 4.99 -1.81 0.97
N GLY A 37 3.76 -2.30 1.17
CA GLY A 37 2.86 -1.83 2.21
C GLY A 37 3.40 -1.97 3.64
N TYR A 38 4.32 -2.90 3.90
CA TYR A 38 5.00 -3.03 5.20
C TYR A 38 5.85 -1.80 5.56
N PHE A 39 6.24 -0.97 4.58
CA PHE A 39 6.90 0.30 4.88
C PHE A 39 6.03 1.24 5.74
N SER A 40 4.71 1.02 5.76
CA SER A 40 3.76 1.71 6.65
C SER A 40 4.10 1.57 8.14
N HIS A 41 4.74 0.47 8.53
CA HIS A 41 5.15 0.21 9.93
C HIS A 41 6.13 1.26 10.47
N PHE A 42 6.89 1.93 9.60
CA PHE A 42 7.72 3.06 10.01
C PHE A 42 6.88 4.16 10.66
N TRP A 43 5.77 4.54 10.04
CA TRP A 43 4.86 5.56 10.56
C TRP A 43 4.04 5.04 11.74
N TRP A 44 3.53 3.81 11.66
CA TRP A 44 2.79 3.19 12.77
C TRP A 44 3.62 3.11 14.06
N SER A 45 4.93 2.87 13.94
CA SER A 45 5.82 2.79 15.10
C SER A 45 6.05 4.13 15.82
N LYS A 46 5.76 5.25 15.15
CA LYS A 46 5.88 6.60 15.72
C LYS A 46 4.61 7.06 16.42
N LEU A 47 3.48 6.39 16.17
CA LEU A 47 2.21 6.68 16.83
C LEU A 47 2.21 6.07 18.25
N GLY A 48 1.61 6.77 19.20
CA GLY A 48 1.53 6.34 20.60
C GLY A 48 0.81 5.00 20.76
N GLN A 49 1.12 4.29 21.86
CA GLN A 49 0.55 2.96 22.18
C GLN A 49 -0.92 3.04 22.64
N PHE A 50 -1.40 4.22 23.00
CA PHE A 50 -2.76 4.42 23.50
C PHE A 50 -3.67 4.78 22.33
N ASP A 51 -4.51 3.83 21.91
CA ASP A 51 -5.63 4.08 21.01
C ASP A 51 -6.68 4.90 21.78
N ASP A 52 -6.52 6.22 21.77
CA ASP A 52 -7.56 7.15 22.19
C ASP A 52 -8.59 7.31 21.04
N GLU A 53 -9.77 7.86 21.36
CA GLU A 53 -10.84 8.03 20.37
C GLU A 53 -10.40 8.94 19.21
N ARG A 54 -9.50 9.88 19.48
CA ARG A 54 -8.91 10.79 18.50
C ARG A 54 -8.05 10.06 17.48
N LEU A 55 -7.11 9.22 17.92
CA LEU A 55 -6.25 8.41 17.05
C LEU A 55 -7.10 7.47 16.20
N LYS A 56 -8.14 6.88 16.78
CA LYS A 56 -9.08 6.02 16.05
C LYS A 56 -9.83 6.80 14.95
N ALA A 57 -10.35 7.99 15.26
CA ALA A 57 -11.01 8.84 14.26
C ALA A 57 -10.03 9.27 13.14
N ASN A 58 -8.80 9.64 13.49
CA ASN A 58 -7.73 9.98 12.55
C ASN A 58 -7.36 8.81 11.65
N LYS A 59 -7.25 7.59 12.18
CA LYS A 59 -7.02 6.36 11.41
C LYS A 59 -8.11 6.14 10.36
N TYR A 60 -9.39 6.29 10.71
CA TYR A 60 -10.49 6.11 9.75
C TYR A 60 -10.51 7.20 8.69
N LYS A 61 -10.29 8.46 9.08
CA LYS A 61 -10.19 9.58 8.13
C LYS A 61 -9.05 9.35 7.14
N ALA A 62 -7.87 8.98 7.63
CA ALA A 62 -6.70 8.69 6.81
C ALA A 62 -6.92 7.48 5.89
N ALA A 63 -7.55 6.40 6.39
CA ALA A 63 -7.88 5.22 5.58
C ALA A 63 -8.83 5.59 4.45
N SER A 64 -9.92 6.31 4.76
CA SER A 64 -10.92 6.73 3.77
C SER A 64 -10.29 7.54 2.64
N ILE A 65 -9.45 8.53 2.98
CA ILE A 65 -8.73 9.34 1.98
C ILE A 65 -7.78 8.47 1.15
N SER A 66 -6.95 7.66 1.81
CA SER A 66 -5.87 6.91 1.15
C SER A 66 -6.42 5.85 0.20
N PHE A 67 -7.34 5.02 0.67
CA PHE A 67 -7.91 3.95 -0.14
C PHE A 67 -8.82 4.50 -1.23
N ARG A 68 -9.61 5.56 -0.98
CA ARG A 68 -10.44 6.19 -2.02
C ARG A 68 -9.59 6.69 -3.18
N ILE A 69 -8.52 7.45 -2.91
CA ILE A 69 -7.65 7.99 -3.96
C ILE A 69 -6.97 6.84 -4.72
N CYS A 70 -6.34 5.89 -4.00
CA CYS A 70 -5.61 4.80 -4.64
C CYS A 70 -6.52 3.85 -5.44
N PHE A 71 -7.75 3.59 -4.98
CA PHE A 71 -8.70 2.76 -5.73
C PHE A 71 -9.24 3.45 -6.97
N VAL A 72 -9.52 4.76 -6.92
CA VAL A 72 -9.89 5.51 -8.12
C VAL A 72 -8.74 5.49 -9.14
N ILE A 73 -7.50 5.72 -8.69
CA ILE A 73 -6.32 5.62 -9.56
C ILE A 73 -6.18 4.22 -10.14
N ALA A 74 -6.28 3.17 -9.31
CA ALA A 74 -6.18 1.79 -9.77
C ALA A 74 -7.26 1.45 -10.81
N PHE A 75 -8.51 1.84 -10.55
CA PHE A 75 -9.63 1.64 -11.47
C PHE A 75 -9.39 2.33 -12.81
N VAL A 76 -9.01 3.61 -12.80
CA VAL A 76 -8.73 4.37 -14.02
C VAL A 76 -7.57 3.75 -14.80
N LEU A 77 -6.47 3.37 -14.13
CA LEU A 77 -5.33 2.76 -14.80
C LEU A 77 -5.66 1.39 -15.40
N ILE A 78 -6.44 0.55 -14.70
CA ILE A 78 -6.90 -0.73 -15.22
C ILE A 78 -7.81 -0.51 -16.43
N TYR A 79 -8.74 0.44 -16.35
CA TYR A 79 -9.61 0.78 -17.47
C TYR A 79 -8.81 1.24 -18.70
N LEU A 80 -7.86 2.16 -18.51
CA LEU A 80 -6.99 2.64 -19.59
C LEU A 80 -6.11 1.52 -20.18
N ALA A 81 -5.62 0.59 -19.35
CA ALA A 81 -4.87 -0.56 -19.84
C ALA A 81 -5.72 -1.47 -20.73
N ASN A 82 -7.02 -1.64 -20.43
CA ASN A 82 -7.93 -2.44 -21.27
C ASN A 82 -8.33 -1.74 -22.58
N LEU A 83 -8.26 -0.41 -22.64
CA LEU A 83 -8.49 0.34 -23.88
C LEU A 83 -7.28 0.37 -24.81
N SER A 84 -6.11 -0.07 -24.32
CA SER A 84 -4.89 -0.09 -25.12
C SER A 84 -4.90 -1.23 -26.15
N SER A 85 -4.13 -1.09 -27.22
CA SER A 85 -3.92 -2.12 -28.24
C SER A 85 -2.81 -3.12 -27.85
N LEU A 86 -2.52 -3.25 -26.55
CA LEU A 86 -1.49 -4.16 -26.06
C LEU A 86 -1.97 -5.61 -26.08
N ASP A 87 -1.01 -6.54 -26.11
CA ASP A 87 -1.30 -7.98 -26.00
C ASP A 87 -1.94 -8.32 -24.63
N LEU A 88 -2.82 -9.32 -24.63
CA LEU A 88 -3.55 -9.76 -23.44
C LEU A 88 -2.62 -10.15 -22.28
N GLN A 89 -1.50 -10.82 -22.57
CA GLN A 89 -0.52 -11.20 -21.54
C GLN A 89 0.12 -9.96 -20.92
N LEU A 90 0.40 -8.94 -21.73
CA LEU A 90 0.98 -7.69 -21.25
C LEU A 90 -0.04 -6.91 -20.41
N ILE A 91 -1.31 -6.85 -20.83
CA ILE A 91 -2.40 -6.24 -20.05
C ILE A 91 -2.51 -6.93 -18.68
N TYR A 92 -2.49 -8.27 -18.64
CA TYR A 92 -2.52 -9.02 -17.38
C TYR A 92 -1.37 -8.66 -16.44
N LYS A 93 -0.13 -8.61 -16.96
CA LYS A 93 1.06 -8.18 -16.19
C LYS A 93 0.89 -6.77 -15.62
N ILE A 94 0.44 -5.82 -16.45
CA ILE A 94 0.20 -4.43 -16.04
C ILE A 94 -0.85 -4.35 -14.94
N GLN A 95 -1.95 -5.10 -15.05
CA GLN A 95 -3.01 -5.12 -14.02
C GLN A 95 -2.49 -5.63 -12.67
N LEU A 96 -1.67 -6.68 -12.65
CA LEU A 96 -1.04 -7.17 -11.42
C LEU A 96 -0.14 -6.13 -10.76
N ILE A 97 0.65 -5.41 -11.57
CA ILE A 97 1.51 -4.32 -11.10
C ILE A 97 0.65 -3.18 -10.52
N ILE A 98 -0.40 -2.75 -11.22
CA ILE A 98 -1.30 -1.68 -10.75
C ILE A 98 -1.91 -2.05 -9.41
N VAL A 99 -2.50 -3.24 -9.29
CA VAL A 99 -3.18 -3.68 -8.06
C VAL A 99 -2.21 -3.76 -6.88
N SER A 100 -1.06 -4.41 -7.07
CA SER A 100 -0.06 -4.58 -6.01
C SER A 100 0.58 -3.27 -5.56
N LEU A 101 0.95 -2.38 -6.49
CA LEU A 101 1.52 -1.08 -6.17
C LEU A 101 0.50 -0.13 -5.55
N THR A 102 -0.72 -0.05 -6.07
CA THR A 102 -1.76 0.82 -5.49
C THR A 102 -2.15 0.38 -4.07
N PHE A 103 -2.14 -0.91 -3.78
CA PHE A 103 -2.29 -1.44 -2.42
C PHE A 103 -1.11 -1.06 -1.51
N ALA A 104 0.13 -1.23 -1.98
CA ALA A 104 1.30 -0.83 -1.21
C ALA A 104 1.30 0.69 -0.93
N ILE A 105 0.93 1.51 -1.91
CA ILE A 105 0.85 2.97 -1.77
C ILE A 105 -0.28 3.35 -0.80
N SER A 106 -1.47 2.74 -0.90
CA SER A 106 -2.61 3.09 -0.04
C SER A 106 -2.34 2.81 1.43
N THR A 107 -1.70 1.68 1.74
CA THR A 107 -1.32 1.29 3.10
C THR A 107 -0.25 2.22 3.69
N ASN A 108 0.75 2.61 2.88
CA ASN A 108 1.75 3.60 3.28
C ASN A 108 1.14 4.99 3.51
N LEU A 109 0.30 5.45 2.59
CA LEU A 109 -0.37 6.74 2.68
C LEU A 109 -1.31 6.79 3.89
N TRP A 110 -2.00 5.70 4.20
CA TRP A 110 -2.85 5.60 5.38
C TRP A 110 -2.05 5.82 6.67
N ALA A 111 -0.92 5.15 6.81
CA ALA A 111 -0.07 5.29 7.98
C ALA A 111 0.54 6.68 8.10
N PHE A 112 1.03 7.23 6.98
CA PHE A 112 1.58 8.58 6.92
C PHE A 112 0.53 9.65 7.27
N LEU A 113 -0.66 9.57 6.68
CA LEU A 113 -1.73 10.53 6.95
C LEU A 113 -2.24 10.41 8.39
N THR A 114 -2.31 9.19 8.95
CA THR A 114 -2.65 9.03 10.36
C THR A 114 -1.62 9.71 11.25
N TYR A 115 -0.33 9.45 11.00
CA TYR A 115 0.77 10.12 11.69
C TYR A 115 0.66 11.64 11.60
N LYS A 116 0.37 12.17 10.40
CA LYS A 116 0.23 13.61 10.17
C LYS A 116 -0.99 14.21 10.89
N PHE A 117 -2.14 13.52 10.90
CA PHE A 117 -3.35 14.02 11.56
C PHE A 117 -3.28 13.96 13.08
N ASP A 118 -2.47 13.06 13.64
CA ASP A 118 -2.36 12.88 15.09
C ASP A 118 -1.29 13.76 15.76
N LEU A 119 -0.16 13.98 15.07
CA LEU A 119 0.98 14.74 15.60
C LEU A 119 1.17 16.11 14.94
N GLY A 120 0.44 16.40 13.86
CA GLY A 120 0.56 17.63 13.08
C GLY A 120 -0.46 18.72 13.45
N ASN A 121 -1.07 18.64 14.63
CA ASN A 121 -1.84 19.73 15.25
C ASN A 121 -1.05 20.31 16.41
#